data_AF-A0A2G8EDM7-F1
#
_entry.id   AF-A0A2G8EDM7-F1
#
_cell.length_a   1.000
_cell.length_b   1.000
_cell.length_c   1.000
_cell.angle_alpha   90.00
_cell.angle_beta   90.00
_cell.angle_gamma   90.00
#
_symmetry.space_group_name_H-M   'P 1'
#
loop_
_entity.id
_entity.type
_entity.pdbx_description
1 polymer ?
#
loop_
_entity_poly.entity_id
_entity_poly.type
_entity_poly.pdbx_seq_one_letter_code
_entity_poly.pdbx_strand_id
1 'polypeptide(L)'
;MEMFKLGLRVYENKINKDADQMTLDQKLELIAHNVITSAFITEGIFGILKETADPSKIIKNAQFLDTEWPKAVQERVAGKLKNYFK
;
A
#
# COMPACT_ATOMS: atom_id res chain seq x y z
N MET A 1 42.97 -4.80 -16.65
CA MET A 1 42.32 -3.73 -17.46
C MET A 1 40.80 -3.89 -17.51
N GLU A 2 40.25 -5.09 -17.72
CA GLU A 2 38.80 -5.30 -17.84
C GLU A 2 38.00 -5.00 -16.57
N MET A 3 38.50 -5.40 -15.40
CA MET A 3 37.84 -5.10 -14.11
C MET A 3 37.70 -3.60 -13.84
N PHE A 4 38.66 -2.79 -14.30
CA PHE A 4 38.60 -1.33 -14.19
C PHE A 4 37.53 -0.74 -15.11
N LYS A 5 37.41 -1.24 -16.35
CA LYS A 5 36.35 -0.87 -17.29
C LYS A 5 34.96 -1.28 -16.78
N LEU A 6 34.86 -2.44 -16.14
CA LEU A 6 33.62 -2.90 -15.50
C LEU A 6 33.23 -1.98 -14.33
N GLY A 7 34.19 -1.62 -13.49
CA GLY A 7 33.98 -0.68 -12.37
C GLY A 7 33.48 0.68 -12.83
N LEU A 8 34.08 1.25 -13.88
CA LEU A 8 33.63 2.51 -14.49
C LEU A 8 32.20 2.40 -15.02
N ARG A 9 31.87 1.31 -15.74
CA ARG A 9 30.52 1.10 -16.28
C ARG A 9 29.47 0.97 -15.18
N VAL A 10 29.78 0.31 -14.06
CA VAL A 10 28.88 0.21 -12.90
C VAL A 10 28.68 1.57 -12.24
N TYR A 11 29.75 2.36 -12.11
CA TYR A 11 29.71 3.70 -11.53
C TYR A 11 28.87 4.67 -12.39
N GLU A 12 29.11 4.71 -13.69
CA GLU A 12 28.33 5.52 -14.65
C GLU A 12 26.85 5.10 -14.67
N ASN A 13 26.57 3.80 -14.65
CA ASN A 13 25.19 3.29 -14.57
C ASN A 13 24.49 3.68 -13.27
N LYS A 14 25.21 3.74 -12.14
CA LYS A 14 24.65 4.17 -10.86
C LYS A 14 24.29 5.65 -10.90
N ILE A 15 25.19 6.50 -11.39
CA ILE A 15 24.93 7.94 -11.53
C ILE A 15 23.73 8.20 -12.44
N ASN A 16 23.66 7.50 -13.59
CA ASN A 16 22.54 7.66 -14.51
C ASN A 16 21.21 7.17 -13.92
N LYS A 17 21.22 6.10 -13.10
CA LYS A 17 20.03 5.62 -12.39
C LYS A 17 19.60 6.54 -11.25
N ASP A 18 20.54 7.21 -10.60
CA ASP A 18 20.26 8.11 -9.48
C ASP A 18 19.74 9.47 -9.96
N ALA A 19 20.04 9.87 -11.21
CA ALA A 19 19.58 11.14 -11.81
C ALA A 19 18.05 11.24 -11.99
N ASP A 20 17.37 10.11 -12.22
CA ASP A 20 15.91 10.02 -12.38
C ASP A 20 15.19 9.51 -11.11
N GLN A 21 15.92 9.38 -9.99
CA GLN A 21 15.29 8.90 -8.75
C GLN A 21 14.54 10.01 -8.04
N MET A 22 13.26 9.74 -7.79
CA MET A 22 12.44 10.54 -6.88
C MET A 22 13.12 10.70 -5.52
N THR A 23 13.06 11.91 -4.97
CA THR A 23 13.55 12.19 -3.61
C THR A 23 12.76 11.37 -2.59
N LEU A 24 13.29 11.26 -1.37
CA LEU A 24 12.56 10.60 -0.28
C LEU A 24 11.20 11.28 -0.05
N ASP A 25 11.15 12.60 -0.05
CA ASP A 25 9.92 13.37 0.16
C ASP A 25 8.89 13.10 -0.94
N GLN A 26 9.31 13.09 -2.21
CA GLN A 26 8.42 12.77 -3.33
C GLN A 26 7.88 11.33 -3.25
N LYS A 27 8.71 10.38 -2.80
CA LYS A 27 8.27 9.00 -2.58
C LYS A 27 7.26 8.92 -1.44
N LEU A 28 7.49 9.64 -0.35
CA LEU A 28 6.59 9.70 0.80
C LEU A 28 5.26 10.36 0.43
N GLU A 29 5.29 11.44 -0.35
CA GLU A 29 4.11 12.13 -0.86
C GLU A 29 3.25 11.20 -1.74
N LEU A 30 3.87 10.45 -2.67
CA LEU A 30 3.17 9.46 -3.47
C LEU A 30 2.52 8.37 -2.61
N ILE A 31 3.23 7.85 -1.61
CA ILE A 31 2.70 6.81 -0.72
C ILE A 31 1.49 7.37 0.06
N ALA A 32 1.63 8.55 0.65
CA ALA A 32 0.56 9.20 1.41
C ALA A 32 -0.66 9.48 0.51
N HIS A 33 -0.45 10.06 -0.67
CA HIS A 33 -1.50 10.33 -1.64
C HIS A 33 -2.25 9.05 -2.02
N ASN A 34 -1.53 7.99 -2.39
CA ASN A 34 -2.15 6.72 -2.77
C ASN A 34 -2.96 6.10 -1.62
N VAL A 35 -2.46 6.15 -0.39
CA VAL A 35 -3.19 5.66 0.79
C VAL A 35 -4.48 6.46 0.99
N ILE A 36 -4.42 7.80 0.96
CA ILE A 36 -5.59 8.67 1.15
C ILE A 36 -6.62 8.45 0.05
N THR A 37 -6.21 8.46 -1.22
CA THR A 37 -7.11 8.26 -2.36
C THR A 37 -7.76 6.87 -2.30
N SER A 38 -6.99 5.82 -2.02
CA SER A 38 -7.55 4.47 -1.92
C SER A 38 -8.54 4.31 -0.77
N ALA A 39 -8.28 4.95 0.38
CA ALA A 39 -9.20 4.97 1.51
C ALA A 39 -10.52 5.65 1.14
N PHE A 40 -10.44 6.84 0.54
CA PHE A 40 -11.61 7.59 0.08
C PHE A 40 -12.47 6.80 -0.92
N ILE A 41 -11.83 6.19 -1.94
CA ILE A 41 -12.54 5.36 -2.93
C ILE A 41 -13.19 4.15 -2.23
N THR A 42 -12.48 3.51 -1.32
CA THR A 42 -12.99 2.33 -0.60
C THR A 42 -14.22 2.67 0.25
N GLU A 43 -14.19 3.81 0.96
CA GLU A 43 -15.35 4.29 1.73
C GLU A 43 -16.54 4.62 0.83
N GLY A 44 -16.32 5.29 -0.30
CA GLY A 44 -17.36 5.57 -1.28
C GLY A 44 -18.01 4.30 -1.83
N ILE A 45 -17.19 3.32 -2.22
CA ILE A 45 -17.67 2.00 -2.67
C ILE A 45 -18.46 1.31 -1.57
N PHE A 46 -17.97 1.31 -0.33
CA PHE A 46 -18.67 0.71 0.80
C PHE A 46 -20.03 1.35 1.06
N GLY A 47 -20.12 2.69 0.99
CA GLY A 47 -21.37 3.43 1.11
C GLY A 47 -22.39 3.03 0.04
N ILE A 48 -21.98 3.02 -1.23
CA ILE A 48 -22.83 2.60 -2.35
C ILE A 48 -23.29 1.15 -2.16
N LEU A 49 -22.38 0.24 -1.81
CA LEU A 49 -22.71 -1.17 -1.58
C LEU A 49 -23.74 -1.34 -0.45
N LYS A 50 -23.63 -0.56 0.62
CA LYS A 50 -24.57 -0.62 1.74
C LYS A 50 -26.00 -0.24 1.32
N GLU A 51 -26.14 0.69 0.38
CA GLU A 51 -27.45 1.17 -0.08
C GLU A 51 -28.02 0.35 -1.25
N THR A 52 -27.16 -0.24 -2.08
CA THR A 52 -27.56 -0.82 -3.37
C THR A 52 -27.39 -2.33 -3.46
N ALA A 53 -26.58 -2.95 -2.61
CA ALA A 53 -26.33 -4.38 -2.68
C ALA A 53 -27.49 -5.18 -2.06
N ASP A 54 -28.04 -6.10 -2.84
CA ASP A 54 -28.99 -7.11 -2.38
C ASP A 54 -28.23 -8.18 -1.56
N PRO A 55 -28.45 -8.30 -0.24
CA PRO A 55 -27.72 -9.24 0.61
C PRO A 55 -27.83 -10.70 0.17
N SER A 56 -28.93 -11.07 -0.50
CA SER A 56 -29.15 -12.43 -0.99
C SER A 56 -28.27 -12.79 -2.19
N LYS A 57 -27.70 -11.78 -2.86
CA LYS A 57 -26.82 -11.92 -4.03
C LYS A 57 -25.35 -11.66 -3.70
N ILE A 58 -25.03 -11.32 -2.45
CA ILE A 58 -23.65 -11.11 -2.00
C ILE A 58 -22.99 -12.48 -1.80
N ILE A 59 -22.09 -12.85 -2.72
CA ILE A 59 -21.21 -14.00 -2.55
C ILE A 59 -20.11 -13.59 -1.56
N LYS A 60 -20.28 -14.00 -0.29
CA LYS A 60 -19.24 -13.82 0.71
C LYS A 60 -18.05 -14.72 0.36
N ASN A 61 -16.90 -14.12 0.09
CA ASN A 61 -15.64 -14.86 -0.02
C ASN A 61 -15.35 -15.56 1.34
N ALA A 62 -14.77 -16.76 1.31
CA ALA A 62 -14.56 -17.63 2.47
C ALA A 62 -13.91 -16.92 3.69
N GLN A 63 -13.00 -15.98 3.42
CA GLN A 63 -12.35 -15.16 4.46
C GLN A 63 -13.28 -14.17 5.20
N PHE A 64 -14.40 -13.77 4.58
CA PHE A 64 -15.43 -12.91 5.20
C PHE A 64 -16.60 -13.72 5.79
N LEU A 65 -16.56 -15.05 5.68
CA LEU A 65 -17.46 -15.95 6.41
C LEU A 65 -16.95 -16.22 7.83
N ASP A 66 -15.66 -15.96 8.08
CA ASP A 66 -15.07 -16.03 9.42
C ASP A 66 -15.58 -14.84 10.26
N THR A 67 -16.35 -15.16 11.30
CA THR A 67 -16.91 -14.17 12.24
C THR A 67 -15.83 -13.46 13.06
N GLU A 68 -14.64 -14.05 13.20
CA GLU A 68 -13.51 -13.44 13.91
C GLU A 68 -12.67 -12.51 13.02
N TRP A 69 -12.88 -12.53 11.70
CA TRP A 69 -12.11 -11.72 10.76
C TRP A 69 -12.11 -10.21 11.07
N PRO A 70 -13.27 -9.55 11.34
CA PRO A 70 -13.28 -8.12 11.66
C PRO A 70 -12.44 -7.79 12.90
N LYS A 71 -12.50 -8.66 13.91
CA LYS A 71 -11.75 -8.50 15.17
C LYS A 71 -10.25 -8.70 14.95
N ALA A 72 -9.86 -9.74 14.21
CA ALA A 72 -8.47 -10.00 13.87
C ALA A 72 -7.83 -8.86 13.05
N VAL A 73 -8.59 -8.26 12.13
CA VAL A 73 -8.16 -7.08 11.37
C VAL A 73 -7.99 -5.87 12.30
N GLN A 74 -8.97 -5.60 13.16
CA GLN A 74 -8.88 -4.49 14.12
C GLN A 74 -7.70 -4.63 15.07
N GLU A 75 -7.49 -5.82 15.66
CA GLU A 75 -6.36 -6.09 16.56
C GLU A 75 -5.01 -5.95 15.84
N ARG A 76 -4.92 -6.38 14.58
CA ARG A 76 -3.70 -6.21 13.77
C ARG A 76 -3.43 -4.74 13.45
N VAL A 77 -4.45 -3.96 13.11
CA VAL A 77 -4.30 -2.53 12.78
C VAL A 77 -3.98 -1.74 14.05
N ALA A 78 -4.78 -1.89 15.11
CA ALA A 78 -4.58 -1.21 16.39
C ALA A 78 -3.24 -1.60 17.04
N GLY A 79 -2.88 -2.89 17.02
CA GLY A 79 -1.61 -3.38 17.55
C GLY A 79 -0.40 -2.81 16.83
N LYS A 80 -0.47 -2.68 15.49
CA LYS A 80 0.59 -2.04 14.70
C LYS A 80 0.68 -0.54 15.01
N LEU A 81 -0.44 0.18 15.03
CA LEU A 81 -0.44 1.62 15.30
C LEU A 81 0.06 1.94 16.71
N LYS A 82 -0.36 1.19 17.73
CA LYS A 82 0.09 1.36 19.13
C LYS A 82 1.60 1.17 19.30
N ASN A 83 2.23 0.34 18.48
CA ASN A 83 3.69 0.14 18.52
C ASN A 83 4.48 1.34 17.98
N TYR A 84 3.88 2.13 17.07
CA TYR A 84 4.53 3.28 16.44
C TYR A 84 4.11 4.62 17.03
N PHE A 85 2.89 4.71 17.55
CA PHE A 85 2.29 5.92 18.10
C PHE A 85 1.81 5.61 19.53
N LYS A 86 2.54 6.12 20.54
CA LYS A 86 2.18 6.01 21.96
C LYS A 86 1.19 7.09 22.37
#